data_AF-A0A440WI92-F1
#
_entry.id   AF-A0A440WI92-F1
#
_cell.length_a   1.000
_cell.length_b   1.000
_cell.length_c   1.000
_cell.angle_alpha   90.00
_cell.angle_beta   90.00
_cell.angle_gamma   90.00
#
_symmetry.space_group_name_H-M   'P 1'
#
loop_
_entity.id
_entity.type
_entity.pdbx_description
1 polymer ?
#
loop_
_entity_poly.entity_id
_entity_poly.type
_entity_poly.pdbx_seq_one_letter_code
_entity_poly.pdbx_strand_id
1 'polypeptide(L)'
;MTMLKCLVIGAAAFAGAASVPSKTSASEWGCEVLLCLSGDWQGTPSCHPPIDRLIDAMGLPGFSWPICPQANSSAAGYDPYGACPQGWSPYAPASDRPGQERASMCRIAAGNLGQPANFGARHGQADGSLTGTIQLGDRIVLVQLTYIPSAAHNDRTTTYYDIQRPRRAKPYYIDYDDANGLRQRAWFNLSRP
;
A
#
# COMPACT_ATOMS: atom_id res chain seq x y z
N MET A 1 48.58 56.12 -52.30
CA MET A 1 49.41 55.76 -51.14
C MET A 1 48.46 55.13 -50.11
N THR A 2 48.41 53.79 -50.00
CA THR A 2 49.15 52.97 -48.99
C THR A 2 48.81 53.39 -47.56
N MET A 3 48.46 52.57 -46.57
CA MET A 3 48.36 51.11 -46.34
C MET A 3 47.44 50.92 -45.09
N LEU A 4 46.94 49.75 -44.62
CA LEU A 4 46.92 48.32 -45.00
C LEU A 4 45.65 47.69 -44.33
N LYS A 5 45.34 46.42 -44.60
CA LYS A 5 44.22 45.63 -44.03
C LYS A 5 44.68 44.87 -42.78
N CYS A 6 43.93 44.94 -41.66
CA CYS A 6 44.08 44.02 -40.52
C CYS A 6 42.72 43.42 -40.14
N LEU A 7 42.66 42.09 -40.05
CA LEU A 7 41.45 41.30 -39.78
C LEU A 7 41.80 40.23 -38.75
N VAL A 8 41.35 40.40 -37.51
CA VAL A 8 41.42 39.45 -36.37
C VAL A 8 40.19 39.80 -35.49
N ILE A 9 39.10 39.03 -35.45
CA ILE A 9 38.84 37.71 -34.82
C ILE A 9 38.81 37.76 -33.27
N GLY A 10 37.65 37.44 -32.69
CA GLY A 10 37.47 37.07 -31.27
C GLY A 10 37.20 38.25 -30.31
N ALA A 11 36.33 38.15 -29.30
CA ALA A 11 35.43 37.05 -28.93
C ALA A 11 34.15 37.59 -28.25
N ALA A 12 33.00 36.95 -28.51
CA ALA A 12 31.75 37.27 -27.83
C ALA A 12 31.69 36.55 -26.48
N ALA A 13 32.07 37.24 -25.40
CA ALA A 13 31.89 36.75 -24.04
C ALA A 13 30.44 37.01 -23.57
N PHE A 14 29.50 36.19 -24.01
CA PHE A 14 28.23 36.06 -23.30
C PHE A 14 28.52 35.42 -21.94
N ALA A 15 28.45 36.22 -20.88
CA ALA A 15 28.49 35.72 -19.50
C ALA A 15 27.22 34.90 -19.25
N GLY A 16 27.33 33.58 -19.46
CA GLY A 16 26.24 32.62 -19.28
C GLY A 16 25.71 32.65 -17.85
N ALA A 17 24.39 32.57 -17.72
CA ALA A 17 23.70 32.71 -16.45
C ALA A 17 23.91 31.52 -15.50
N ALA A 18 23.70 31.82 -14.22
CA ALA A 18 23.27 30.89 -13.17
C ALA A 18 24.08 29.58 -13.00
N SER A 19 24.95 29.58 -11.99
CA SER A 19 25.25 28.39 -11.20
C SER A 19 23.98 27.87 -10.50
N VAL A 20 23.16 27.09 -11.22
CA VAL A 20 22.10 26.29 -10.62
C VAL A 20 22.76 25.32 -9.63
N PRO A 21 22.33 25.27 -8.36
CA PRO A 21 22.89 24.33 -7.42
C PRO A 21 22.55 22.90 -7.87
N SER A 22 23.54 22.02 -7.86
CA SER A 22 23.36 20.59 -8.05
C SER A 22 22.41 20.05 -6.98
N LYS A 23 21.10 20.04 -7.28
CA LYS A 23 20.17 19.19 -6.54
C LYS A 23 20.65 17.77 -6.78
N THR A 24 21.05 17.14 -5.69
CA THR A 24 21.37 15.71 -5.62
C THR A 24 20.45 14.90 -6.52
N SER A 25 21.02 13.92 -7.22
CA SER A 25 20.28 12.99 -8.05
C SER A 25 19.42 12.06 -7.19
N ALA A 26 18.30 12.59 -6.71
CA ALA A 26 17.04 11.91 -6.89
C ALA A 26 17.03 11.38 -8.31
N SER A 27 17.16 10.07 -8.49
CA SER A 27 17.32 9.52 -9.83
C SER A 27 16.07 9.89 -10.64
N GLU A 28 16.28 10.40 -11.85
CA GLU A 28 15.20 10.72 -12.79
C GLU A 28 14.28 9.49 -12.97
N TRP A 29 14.92 8.34 -13.13
CA TRP A 29 14.37 6.97 -12.99
C TRP A 29 13.47 6.78 -11.76
N GLY A 30 13.84 7.25 -10.57
CA GLY A 30 13.05 7.07 -9.36
C GLY A 30 11.72 7.81 -9.38
N CYS A 31 11.72 9.06 -9.86
CA CYS A 31 10.49 9.81 -10.09
C CYS A 31 9.65 9.22 -11.23
N GLU A 32 10.27 8.78 -12.32
CA GLU A 32 9.61 8.10 -13.43
C GLU A 32 8.87 6.82 -12.97
N VAL A 33 9.55 5.96 -12.20
CA VAL A 33 8.98 4.74 -11.61
C VAL A 33 7.82 5.06 -10.67
N LEU A 34 8.01 6.00 -9.74
CA LEU A 34 6.97 6.32 -8.75
C LEU A 34 5.75 7.00 -9.39
N LEU A 35 5.96 7.80 -10.44
CA LEU A 35 4.87 8.35 -11.27
C LEU A 35 4.08 7.22 -11.93
N CYS A 36 4.75 6.25 -12.55
CA CYS A 36 4.09 5.08 -13.15
C CYS A 36 3.35 4.23 -12.10
N LEU A 37 3.95 3.98 -10.93
CA LEU A 37 3.30 3.25 -9.83
C LEU A 37 2.12 4.01 -9.20
N SER A 38 2.07 5.34 -9.33
CA SER A 38 0.93 6.14 -8.87
C SER A 38 -0.30 6.05 -9.80
N GLY A 39 -0.07 5.72 -11.07
CA GLY A 39 -1.10 5.47 -12.08
C GLY A 39 -1.36 3.99 -12.34
N ASP A 40 -1.92 3.69 -13.52
CA ASP A 40 -2.11 2.30 -13.97
C ASP A 40 -0.99 1.88 -14.93
N TRP A 41 0.18 1.57 -14.36
CA TRP A 41 1.36 1.20 -15.13
C TRP A 41 1.14 -0.01 -16.06
N GLN A 42 0.27 -0.96 -15.67
CA GLN A 42 -0.03 -2.16 -16.44
C GLN A 42 -0.78 -1.81 -17.74
N GLY A 43 -1.79 -0.93 -17.66
CA GLY A 43 -2.50 -0.40 -18.83
C GLY A 43 -1.74 0.67 -19.63
N THR A 44 -0.54 1.08 -19.19
CA THR A 44 0.22 2.20 -19.77
C THR A 44 1.56 1.71 -20.35
N PRO A 45 1.67 1.46 -21.67
CA PRO A 45 2.88 0.83 -22.24
C PRO A 45 4.19 1.58 -22.02
N SER A 46 4.17 2.91 -21.95
CA SER A 46 5.37 3.71 -21.63
C SER A 46 5.89 3.46 -20.21
N CYS A 47 5.07 2.93 -19.32
CA CYS A 47 5.45 2.54 -17.96
C CYS A 47 5.98 1.10 -17.85
N HIS A 48 5.90 0.26 -18.89
CA HIS A 48 6.44 -1.10 -18.79
C HIS A 48 7.98 -1.09 -18.60
N PRO A 49 8.80 -0.39 -19.43
CA PRO A 49 10.26 -0.40 -19.25
C PRO A 49 10.78 0.10 -17.89
N PRO A 50 10.31 1.23 -17.30
CA PRO A 50 10.81 1.66 -16.00
C PRO A 50 10.36 0.75 -14.85
N ILE A 51 9.15 0.18 -14.91
CA ILE A 51 8.67 -0.75 -13.88
C ILE A 51 9.31 -2.13 -14.00
N ASP A 52 9.57 -2.63 -15.21
CA ASP A 52 10.31 -3.88 -15.40
C ASP A 52 11.74 -3.77 -14.86
N ARG A 53 12.41 -2.64 -15.12
CA ARG A 53 13.71 -2.30 -14.54
C ARG A 53 13.67 -2.28 -13.01
N LEU A 54 12.60 -1.77 -12.39
CA LEU A 54 12.40 -1.84 -10.95
C LEU A 54 12.28 -3.30 -10.48
N ILE A 55 11.42 -4.09 -11.12
CA ILE A 55 11.16 -5.50 -10.73
C ILE A 55 12.44 -6.33 -10.81
N ASP A 56 13.25 -6.16 -11.86
CA ASP A 56 14.53 -6.85 -11.97
C ASP A 56 15.54 -6.36 -10.93
N ALA A 57 15.59 -5.05 -10.66
CA ALA A 57 16.48 -4.47 -9.65
C ALA A 57 16.13 -4.95 -8.23
N MET A 58 14.86 -5.20 -7.91
CA MET A 58 14.42 -5.72 -6.60
C MET A 58 15.03 -7.09 -6.24
N GLY A 59 15.45 -7.88 -7.23
CA GLY A 59 16.14 -9.15 -7.00
C GLY A 59 17.65 -9.03 -6.76
N LEU A 60 18.24 -7.84 -6.91
CA LEU A 60 19.69 -7.64 -6.81
C LEU A 60 20.17 -7.39 -5.37
N PRO A 61 21.35 -7.90 -4.98
CA PRO A 61 21.93 -7.61 -3.68
C PRO A 61 22.24 -6.11 -3.56
N GLY A 62 21.88 -5.51 -2.42
CA GLY A 62 22.05 -4.08 -2.18
C GLY A 62 20.99 -3.17 -2.81
N PHE A 63 19.90 -3.73 -3.37
CA PHE A 63 18.77 -2.95 -3.85
C PHE A 63 18.20 -2.02 -2.77
N SER A 64 18.01 -0.75 -3.14
CA SER A 64 17.25 0.24 -2.38
C SER A 64 16.05 0.70 -3.19
N TRP A 65 14.91 0.88 -2.51
CA TRP A 65 13.69 1.33 -3.16
C TRP A 65 13.86 2.77 -3.68
N PRO A 66 13.46 3.08 -4.94
CA PRO A 66 13.62 4.42 -5.49
C PRO A 66 12.78 5.45 -4.75
N ILE A 67 13.32 6.67 -4.62
CA ILE A 67 12.61 7.82 -4.02
C ILE A 67 12.53 8.98 -5.02
N CYS A 68 11.44 9.73 -4.91
CA CYS A 68 11.20 10.99 -5.61
C CYS A 68 10.96 12.10 -4.57
N PRO A 69 12.00 12.86 -4.17
CA PRO A 69 11.90 13.95 -3.22
C PRO A 69 10.93 15.06 -3.67
N GLN A 70 10.76 15.27 -4.98
CA GLN A 70 9.79 16.21 -5.54
C GLN A 70 8.34 15.93 -5.10
N ALA A 71 8.02 14.65 -4.82
CA ALA A 71 6.73 14.20 -4.35
C ALA A 71 6.82 13.57 -2.93
N ASN A 72 7.91 13.80 -2.19
CA ASN A 72 8.13 13.31 -0.83
C ASN A 72 7.76 11.80 -0.65
N SER A 73 8.10 10.98 -1.64
CA SER A 73 7.61 9.61 -1.74
C SER A 73 8.16 8.69 -0.66
N SER A 74 7.34 7.79 -0.12
CA SER A 74 7.79 6.71 0.75
C SER A 74 8.48 5.58 -0.02
N ALA A 75 9.17 4.70 0.71
CA ALA A 75 9.42 3.35 0.25
C ALA A 75 8.10 2.58 0.05
N ALA A 76 8.13 1.49 -0.73
CA ALA A 76 6.96 0.62 -0.87
C ALA A 76 6.58 -0.04 0.46
N GLY A 77 5.34 0.18 0.88
CA GLY A 77 4.67 -0.62 1.90
C GLY A 77 3.94 -1.83 1.30
N TYR A 78 3.53 -2.75 2.17
CA TYR A 78 2.78 -3.95 1.78
C TYR A 78 1.64 -4.22 2.78
N ASP A 79 0.40 -4.09 2.32
CA ASP A 79 -0.80 -4.57 3.03
C ASP A 79 -1.62 -5.44 2.05
N PRO A 80 -1.63 -6.77 2.19
CA PRO A 80 -2.36 -7.65 1.30
C PRO A 80 -3.87 -7.66 1.56
N TYR A 81 -4.36 -6.89 2.53
CA TYR A 81 -5.74 -6.91 3.00
C TYR A 81 -6.50 -5.62 2.64
N GLY A 82 -7.71 -5.77 2.10
CA GLY A 82 -8.61 -4.69 1.66
C GLY A 82 -9.23 -3.91 2.81
N ALA A 83 -10.21 -3.05 2.53
CA ALA A 83 -11.02 -2.48 3.61
C ALA A 83 -11.87 -3.58 4.29
N CYS A 84 -12.15 -3.42 5.58
CA CYS A 84 -13.22 -4.17 6.22
C CYS A 84 -14.59 -3.64 5.77
N PRO A 85 -15.65 -4.47 5.80
CA PRO A 85 -17.01 -4.00 5.53
C PRO A 85 -17.44 -2.90 6.51
N GLN A 86 -18.41 -2.08 6.12
CA GLN A 86 -18.92 -1.01 6.99
C GLN A 86 -19.40 -1.56 8.34
N GLY A 87 -18.96 -0.94 9.43
CA GLY A 87 -19.26 -1.38 10.80
C GLY A 87 -18.30 -2.45 11.37
N TRP A 88 -17.37 -2.97 10.56
CA TRP A 88 -16.35 -3.93 10.99
C TRP A 88 -14.98 -3.26 11.10
N SER A 89 -14.25 -3.59 12.16
CA SER A 89 -12.89 -3.06 12.41
C SER A 89 -11.81 -4.07 12.04
N PRO A 90 -10.68 -3.66 11.43
CA PRO A 90 -9.56 -4.55 11.20
C PRO A 90 -8.92 -4.98 12.53
N TYR A 91 -8.59 -6.26 12.66
CA TYR A 91 -8.03 -6.86 13.87
C TYR A 91 -6.97 -7.91 13.53
N ALA A 92 -5.90 -7.95 14.32
CA ALA A 92 -4.87 -8.98 14.25
C ALA A 92 -5.23 -10.10 15.24
N PRO A 93 -5.55 -11.33 14.79
CA PRO A 93 -5.78 -12.44 15.69
C PRO A 93 -4.51 -12.74 16.49
N ALA A 94 -4.68 -13.19 17.74
CA ALA A 94 -3.56 -13.64 18.55
C ALA A 94 -2.74 -14.69 17.78
N SER A 95 -1.41 -14.54 17.80
CA SER A 95 -0.49 -15.43 17.12
C SER A 95 0.61 -15.85 18.07
N ASP A 96 0.94 -17.13 18.08
CA ASP A 96 2.07 -17.69 18.84
C ASP A 96 3.44 -17.19 18.33
N ARG A 97 3.46 -16.37 17.27
CA ARG A 97 4.65 -15.74 16.69
C ARG A 97 4.66 -14.24 16.97
N PRO A 98 5.42 -13.77 17.98
CA PRO A 98 5.55 -12.36 18.29
C PRO A 98 5.98 -11.54 17.05
N GLY A 99 5.36 -10.38 16.85
CA GLY A 99 5.73 -9.45 15.77
C GLY A 99 5.16 -9.79 14.37
N GLN A 100 4.38 -10.86 14.22
CA GLN A 100 3.65 -11.17 12.97
C GLN A 100 2.16 -10.77 13.03
N GLU A 101 1.78 -9.89 13.97
CA GLU A 101 0.43 -9.36 14.17
C GLU A 101 0.01 -8.41 13.03
N ARG A 102 -0.37 -9.00 11.90
CA ARG A 102 -1.04 -8.28 10.80
C ARG A 102 -2.53 -8.34 11.01
N ALA A 103 -3.22 -7.22 10.80
CA ALA A 103 -4.67 -7.14 10.86
C ALA A 103 -5.33 -7.86 9.66
N SER A 104 -5.32 -9.19 9.70
CA SER A 104 -5.81 -10.13 8.69
C SER A 104 -7.30 -10.42 8.79
N MET A 105 -7.93 -10.05 9.90
CA MET A 105 -9.34 -10.27 10.19
C MET A 105 -10.10 -8.95 10.22
N CYS A 106 -11.40 -9.02 10.01
CA CYS A 106 -12.34 -7.97 10.37
C CYS A 106 -13.22 -8.48 11.51
N ARG A 107 -13.47 -7.64 12.51
CA ARG A 107 -14.22 -7.95 13.73
C ARG A 107 -15.40 -7.02 13.90
N ILE A 108 -16.54 -7.56 14.35
CA ILE A 108 -17.70 -6.79 14.81
C ILE A 108 -18.22 -7.38 16.14
N ALA A 109 -18.66 -6.53 17.05
CA ALA A 109 -19.33 -6.98 18.28
C ALA A 109 -20.69 -7.61 17.94
N ALA A 110 -21.08 -8.69 18.62
CA ALA A 110 -22.26 -9.45 18.22
C ALA A 110 -23.56 -8.65 18.25
N GLY A 111 -23.71 -7.71 19.19
CA GLY A 111 -24.87 -6.80 19.26
C GLY A 111 -24.90 -5.73 18.16
N ASN A 112 -23.80 -5.53 17.42
CA ASN A 112 -23.72 -4.60 16.29
C ASN A 112 -23.88 -5.32 14.93
N LEU A 113 -23.88 -6.66 14.92
CA LEU A 113 -24.26 -7.43 13.74
C LEU A 113 -25.78 -7.32 13.59
N GLY A 114 -26.26 -6.36 12.80
CA GLY A 114 -27.68 -6.06 12.56
C GLY A 114 -28.46 -7.13 11.78
N GLN A 115 -28.04 -8.40 11.87
CA GLN A 115 -28.64 -9.55 11.19
C GLN A 115 -28.29 -10.84 11.97
N PRO A 116 -29.14 -11.89 11.92
CA PRO A 116 -28.82 -13.17 12.55
C PRO A 116 -27.70 -13.90 11.79
N ALA A 117 -26.77 -14.50 12.53
CA ALA A 117 -25.77 -15.40 11.98
C ALA A 117 -26.28 -16.85 12.00
N ASN A 118 -26.22 -17.52 10.86
CA ASN A 118 -26.63 -18.92 10.72
C ASN A 118 -25.48 -19.84 11.13
N PHE A 119 -25.52 -20.33 12.36
CA PHE A 119 -24.67 -21.42 12.84
C PHE A 119 -25.35 -22.75 12.53
N GLY A 120 -24.66 -23.60 11.76
CA GLY A 120 -25.15 -24.95 11.47
C GLY A 120 -25.28 -25.76 12.76
N ALA A 121 -26.39 -26.47 12.94
CA ALA A 121 -26.61 -27.27 14.12
C ALA A 121 -25.54 -28.38 14.24
N ARG A 122 -24.68 -28.28 15.26
CA ARG A 122 -23.85 -29.41 15.71
C ARG A 122 -23.93 -29.58 17.22
N HIS A 123 -24.22 -30.83 17.59
CA HIS A 123 -24.07 -31.36 18.93
C HIS A 123 -22.64 -31.12 19.47
N GLY A 124 -22.58 -30.83 20.77
CA GLY A 124 -21.41 -30.72 21.64
C GLY A 124 -20.02 -30.90 21.03
N GLN A 125 -19.27 -29.80 20.96
CA GLN A 125 -17.81 -29.82 21.09
C GLN A 125 -17.37 -28.55 21.83
N ALA A 126 -16.70 -28.71 22.96
CA ALA A 126 -16.06 -27.62 23.69
C ALA A 126 -14.82 -27.10 22.96
N ASP A 127 -14.39 -25.87 23.28
CA ASP A 127 -13.12 -25.25 22.89
C ASP A 127 -12.85 -25.08 21.38
N GLY A 128 -13.91 -24.94 20.57
CA GLY A 128 -13.81 -24.56 19.16
C GLY A 128 -14.47 -23.20 18.86
N SER A 129 -13.81 -22.36 18.05
CA SER A 129 -14.47 -21.18 17.47
C SER A 129 -15.61 -21.63 16.56
N LEU A 130 -16.85 -21.35 16.98
CA LEU A 130 -18.04 -21.75 16.22
C LEU A 130 -18.05 -21.04 14.88
N THR A 131 -18.08 -21.80 13.79
CA THR A 131 -18.13 -21.24 12.44
C THR A 131 -19.57 -21.22 11.93
N GLY A 132 -20.00 -20.08 11.40
CA GLY A 132 -21.34 -19.86 10.86
C GLY A 132 -21.30 -19.09 9.54
N THR A 133 -22.45 -18.61 9.09
CA THR A 133 -22.58 -17.81 7.87
C THR A 133 -23.44 -16.56 8.08
N ILE A 134 -23.08 -15.46 7.41
CA ILE A 134 -23.83 -14.20 7.37
C ILE A 134 -23.94 -13.67 5.94
N GLN A 135 -24.88 -12.76 5.70
CA GLN A 135 -25.07 -12.07 4.42
C GLN A 135 -24.40 -10.69 4.46
N LEU A 136 -23.30 -10.52 3.73
CA LEU A 136 -22.57 -9.25 3.63
C LEU A 136 -22.79 -8.64 2.24
N GLY A 137 -23.82 -7.79 2.16
CA GLY A 137 -24.39 -7.36 0.88
C GLY A 137 -24.97 -8.57 0.14
N ASP A 138 -24.61 -8.72 -1.13
CA ASP A 138 -25.09 -9.82 -2.00
C ASP A 138 -24.28 -11.12 -1.85
N ARG A 139 -23.49 -11.28 -0.78
CA ARG A 139 -22.59 -12.44 -0.60
C ARG A 139 -22.72 -13.08 0.78
N ILE A 140 -22.85 -14.40 0.78
CA ILE A 140 -22.68 -15.22 1.98
C ILE A 140 -21.18 -15.31 2.29
N VAL A 141 -20.79 -15.05 3.54
CA VAL A 141 -19.42 -15.29 4.03
C VAL A 141 -19.42 -16.14 5.29
N LEU A 142 -18.32 -16.88 5.48
CA LEU A 142 -18.06 -17.63 6.71
C LEU A 142 -17.65 -16.66 7.83
N VAL A 143 -18.28 -16.80 9.00
CA VAL A 143 -17.91 -16.08 10.23
C VAL A 143 -17.37 -17.04 11.27
N GLN A 144 -16.43 -16.57 12.06
CA GLN A 144 -15.93 -17.24 13.25
C GLN A 144 -16.46 -16.50 14.48
N LEU A 145 -17.04 -17.25 15.41
CA LEU A 145 -17.51 -16.73 16.69
C LEU A 145 -16.37 -16.78 17.69
N THR A 146 -16.06 -15.63 18.27
CA THR A 146 -14.98 -15.47 19.25
C THR A 146 -15.56 -14.91 20.54
N TYR A 147 -15.39 -15.65 21.63
CA TYR A 147 -15.78 -15.24 22.97
C TYR A 147 -14.56 -14.71 23.70
N ILE A 148 -14.62 -13.45 24.16
CA ILE A 148 -13.56 -12.86 24.98
C ILE A 148 -14.11 -12.73 26.41
N PRO A 149 -13.68 -13.57 27.36
CA PRO A 149 -14.06 -13.42 28.75
C PRO A 149 -13.44 -12.14 29.33
N SER A 150 -14.23 -11.36 30.05
CA SER A 150 -13.68 -10.24 30.82
C SER A 150 -12.97 -10.77 32.07
N ALA A 151 -11.76 -10.29 32.38
CA ALA A 151 -11.08 -10.59 33.64
C ALA A 151 -11.73 -9.95 34.90
N ALA A 152 -12.97 -9.45 34.77
CA ALA A 152 -13.74 -8.81 35.82
C ALA A 152 -14.66 -9.82 36.53
N HIS A 153 -14.91 -9.58 37.81
CA HIS A 153 -15.69 -10.46 38.72
C HIS A 153 -17.19 -10.60 38.38
N ASN A 154 -17.64 -10.06 37.25
CA ASN A 154 -19.04 -10.00 36.80
C ASN A 154 -19.32 -10.77 35.50
N ASP A 155 -18.41 -11.69 35.11
CA ASP A 155 -18.59 -12.67 34.02
C ASP A 155 -19.11 -12.09 32.69
N ARG A 156 -18.67 -10.88 32.34
CA ARG A 156 -19.12 -10.17 31.14
C ARG A 156 -18.36 -10.64 29.90
N THR A 157 -18.70 -11.84 29.43
CA THR A 157 -18.21 -12.35 28.14
C THR A 157 -18.68 -11.46 26.99
N THR A 158 -17.73 -10.93 26.21
CA THR A 158 -18.03 -10.17 24.99
C THR A 158 -17.88 -11.08 23.78
N THR A 159 -18.97 -11.23 23.03
CA THR A 159 -19.03 -12.06 21.82
C THR A 159 -18.75 -11.21 20.58
N TYR A 160 -17.87 -11.71 19.72
CA TYR A 160 -17.49 -11.09 18.45
C TYR A 160 -17.70 -12.04 17.29
N TYR A 161 -18.09 -11.50 16.14
CA TYR A 161 -17.98 -12.19 14.86
C TYR A 161 -16.72 -11.70 14.15
N ASP A 162 -15.91 -12.64 13.69
CA ASP A 162 -14.67 -12.41 12.96
C ASP A 162 -14.80 -13.00 11.54
N ILE A 163 -14.35 -12.25 10.52
CA ILE A 163 -14.27 -12.71 9.13
C ILE A 163 -12.87 -12.48 8.58
N GLN A 164 -12.46 -13.30 7.60
CA GLN A 164 -11.22 -13.06 6.86
C GLN A 164 -11.32 -11.72 6.12
N ARG A 165 -10.36 -10.82 6.33
CA ARG A 165 -10.31 -9.53 5.63
C ARG A 165 -10.04 -9.80 4.13
N PRO A 166 -10.79 -9.18 3.20
CA PRO A 166 -10.66 -9.47 1.77
C PRO A 166 -9.22 -9.24 1.29
N ARG A 167 -8.73 -10.01 0.32
CA ARG A 167 -7.40 -9.79 -0.26
C ARG A 167 -7.42 -8.66 -1.29
N ARG A 168 -6.38 -7.82 -1.32
CA ARG A 168 -6.19 -6.81 -2.38
C ARG A 168 -5.59 -7.46 -3.62
N ALA A 169 -6.08 -7.07 -4.80
CA ALA A 169 -5.41 -7.36 -6.08
C ALA A 169 -4.12 -6.54 -6.26
N LYS A 170 -4.07 -5.34 -5.65
CA LYS A 170 -2.90 -4.43 -5.62
C LYS A 170 -2.43 -4.30 -4.15
N PRO A 171 -1.51 -5.16 -3.66
CA PRO A 171 -1.16 -5.26 -2.23
C PRO A 171 0.01 -4.36 -1.81
N TYR A 172 0.77 -3.81 -2.76
CA TYR A 172 1.82 -2.85 -2.48
C TYR A 172 1.24 -1.43 -2.51
N TYR A 173 1.86 -0.51 -1.76
CA TYR A 173 1.49 0.90 -1.82
C TYR A 173 2.70 1.82 -1.66
N ILE A 174 2.58 3.03 -2.19
CA ILE A 174 3.48 4.16 -1.92
C ILE A 174 2.63 5.34 -1.44
N ASP A 175 3.17 6.06 -0.47
CA ASP A 175 2.62 7.33 -0.01
C ASP A 175 3.44 8.47 -0.62
N TYR A 176 2.79 9.50 -1.14
CA TYR A 176 3.44 10.64 -1.79
C TYR A 176 2.61 11.91 -1.61
N ASP A 177 3.23 13.07 -1.77
CA ASP A 177 2.54 14.36 -1.74
C ASP A 177 2.16 14.76 -3.18
N ASP A 178 0.91 15.15 -3.41
CA ASP A 178 0.45 15.62 -4.71
C ASP A 178 0.88 17.07 -5.00
N ALA A 179 0.48 17.61 -6.17
CA ALA A 179 0.83 18.97 -6.59
C ALA A 179 0.31 20.07 -5.65
N ASN A 180 -0.65 19.77 -4.77
CA ASN A 180 -1.16 20.69 -3.75
C ASN A 180 -0.54 20.44 -2.36
N GLY A 181 0.39 19.48 -2.25
CA GLY A 181 0.99 19.06 -0.98
C GLY A 181 0.12 18.14 -0.13
N LEU A 182 -0.96 17.56 -0.68
CA LEU A 182 -1.80 16.61 0.06
C LEU A 182 -1.21 15.20 0.00
N ARG A 183 -1.20 14.50 1.13
CA ARG A 183 -0.66 13.14 1.23
C ARG A 183 -1.63 12.14 0.59
N GLN A 184 -1.22 11.55 -0.53
CA GLN A 184 -1.92 10.51 -1.27
C GLN A 184 -1.30 9.13 -1.02
N ARG A 185 -2.09 8.07 -1.28
CA ARG A 185 -1.63 6.68 -1.28
C ARG A 185 -2.05 6.00 -2.59
N ALA A 186 -1.07 5.62 -3.40
CA ALA A 186 -1.30 4.77 -4.57
C ALA A 186 -1.10 3.29 -4.21
N TRP A 187 -1.98 2.43 -4.74
CA TRP A 187 -1.91 0.98 -4.58
C TRP A 187 -1.54 0.34 -5.92
N PHE A 188 -0.56 -0.57 -5.92
CA PHE A 188 -0.09 -1.27 -7.11
C PHE A 188 0.17 -2.76 -6.85
N ASN A 189 0.36 -3.50 -7.93
CA ASN A 189 0.99 -4.82 -7.92
C ASN A 189 2.26 -4.76 -8.80
N LEU A 190 3.09 -5.78 -8.71
CA LEU A 190 4.33 -5.94 -9.47
C LEU A 190 4.23 -7.14 -10.44
N SER A 191 3.01 -7.44 -10.90
CA SER A 191 2.76 -8.49 -11.89
C SER A 191 2.92 -7.89 -13.29
N ARG A 192 3.85 -8.42 -14.07
CA ARG A 192 4.03 -8.06 -15.48
C ARG A 192 2.73 -8.33 -16.27
N PRO A 193 2.33 -7.43 -17.19
CA PRO A 193 1.18 -7.63 -18.06
C PRO A 193 1.38 -8.75 -19.08
#